data_AF-A0A955QG99-F1
#
_entry.id   AF-A0A955QG99-F1
#
_cell.length_a   1.000
_cell.length_b   1.000
_cell.length_c   1.000
_cell.angle_alpha   90.00
_cell.angle_beta   90.00
_cell.angle_gamma   90.00
#
_symmetry.space_group_name_H-M   'P 1'
#
loop_
_entity.id
_entity.type
_entity.pdbx_description
1 polymer ?
#
loop_
_entity_poly.entity_id
_entity_poly.type
_entity_poly.pdbx_seq_one_letter_code
_entity_poly.pdbx_strand_id
1 'polypeptide(L)'
;MAAYGWGTNSSIKDWLFAEGYRFDFFQAVRLLELLAPDHPGVGQSADPICDPVQFRSRISQSFPPSDIAGVGHSSQVGRPPYMDVNFMSLAGAFGPLPAPYTDFLLERLAKKEFALKEFLDLFNHRLVSLAYRIRKTFRVGFEWKAPQETHLSNYLFSLVGLNTPGLHHRLQVPDLSLVAFGGLMAHQVRSLAGLERVLCGYFQTSVRVQSFLGGWQPLDSTEWTRLGRAGANRELGRTTALGTRVWDQHQQLLVTMGPLTPEQFQTFLPVGWGFHSLQELTNWYVGSDHKIRYALKLHPHAKAPECRLSATSSAARLGWSSWLGSQRTASLPQKALVSSPVVLQVNHRQHRTRQVILSRRSGQYASHVTGHPLFKGLPLTEIAEISRHMVARRVGRGTVVVRQGEPGESLFIIGQGKAEVIVRSIDGKERHVATLGTGEFFGEMALLTGKPRTATVVMLEDGTVHELGKDALHQILARCPRIQQTLSTYLRKRSLALSQVA
;
A
#
# COMPACT_ATOMS: atom_id res chain seq x y z
N MET A 1 -41.10 8.81 0.88
CA MET A 1 -40.85 9.74 -0.25
C MET A 1 -40.04 8.99 -1.29
N ALA A 2 -40.58 8.75 -2.48
CA ALA A 2 -39.79 8.17 -3.58
C ALA A 2 -38.66 9.15 -3.93
N ALA A 3 -37.46 8.62 -4.20
CA ALA A 3 -36.35 9.44 -4.65
C ALA A 3 -36.76 10.14 -5.97
N TYR A 4 -36.42 11.42 -6.10
CA TYR A 4 -36.65 12.17 -7.34
C TYR A 4 -36.03 11.41 -8.53
N GLY A 5 -36.79 11.21 -9.61
CA GLY A 5 -36.34 10.46 -10.79
C GLY A 5 -36.50 8.94 -10.72
N TRP A 6 -37.32 8.41 -9.80
CA TRP A 6 -37.68 7.00 -9.78
C TRP A 6 -38.40 6.61 -11.09
N GLY A 7 -37.73 5.82 -11.95
CA GLY A 7 -38.24 5.40 -13.27
C GLY A 7 -37.65 6.15 -14.47
N THR A 8 -36.85 7.20 -14.26
CA THR A 8 -36.09 7.85 -15.35
C THR A 8 -34.67 7.29 -15.41
N ASN A 9 -34.25 6.76 -16.57
CA ASN A 9 -32.93 6.16 -16.80
C ASN A 9 -31.79 7.20 -16.96
N SER A 10 -32.01 8.45 -16.56
CA SER A 10 -31.05 9.54 -16.72
C SER A 10 -29.93 9.42 -15.68
N SER A 11 -28.68 9.60 -16.11
CA SER A 11 -27.55 9.57 -15.20
C SER A 11 -27.47 10.86 -14.36
N ILE A 12 -26.77 10.80 -13.22
CA ILE A 12 -26.51 11.99 -12.38
C ILE A 12 -25.81 13.09 -13.19
N LYS A 13 -24.95 12.69 -14.15
CA LYS A 13 -24.31 13.61 -15.10
C LYS A 13 -25.36 14.37 -15.92
N ASP A 14 -26.34 13.65 -16.47
CA ASP A 14 -27.37 14.27 -17.31
C ASP A 14 -28.22 15.25 -16.50
N TRP A 15 -28.56 14.90 -15.26
CA TRP A 15 -29.24 15.81 -14.33
C TRP A 15 -28.42 17.03 -13.97
N LEU A 16 -27.10 16.89 -13.79
CA LEU A 16 -26.24 18.02 -13.48
C LEU A 16 -26.24 19.07 -14.60
N PHE A 17 -26.26 18.64 -15.86
CA PHE A 17 -26.29 19.54 -17.01
C PHE A 17 -27.71 20.02 -17.36
N ALA A 18 -28.76 19.24 -17.07
CA ALA A 18 -30.15 19.63 -17.33
C ALA A 18 -30.74 20.50 -16.21
N GLU A 19 -30.51 20.14 -14.96
CA GLU A 19 -31.10 20.75 -13.76
C GLU A 19 -30.03 21.14 -12.73
N GLY A 20 -28.89 21.66 -13.18
CA GLY A 20 -27.75 22.01 -12.32
C GLY A 20 -28.10 22.92 -11.13
N TYR A 21 -29.12 23.77 -11.27
CA TYR A 21 -29.62 24.66 -10.21
C TYR A 21 -30.13 23.95 -8.95
N ARG A 22 -30.40 22.64 -9.02
CA ARG A 22 -30.85 21.83 -7.87
C ARG A 22 -29.72 21.29 -7.02
N PHE A 23 -28.50 21.30 -7.54
CA PHE A 23 -27.33 20.79 -6.83
C PHE A 23 -26.76 21.89 -5.92
N ASP A 24 -26.28 21.48 -4.75
CA ASP A 24 -25.38 22.32 -3.96
C ASP A 24 -24.11 22.61 -4.76
N PHE A 25 -23.64 23.86 -4.74
CA PHE A 25 -22.47 24.31 -5.49
C PHE A 25 -21.26 23.39 -5.29
N PHE A 26 -20.94 23.06 -4.04
CA PHE A 26 -19.76 22.28 -3.73
C PHE A 26 -19.90 20.83 -4.25
N GLN A 27 -21.08 20.22 -4.10
CA GLN A 27 -21.34 18.89 -4.65
C GLN A 27 -21.29 18.88 -6.19
N ALA A 28 -21.86 19.89 -6.85
CA ALA A 28 -21.83 20.00 -8.31
C ALA A 28 -20.39 20.09 -8.84
N VAL A 29 -19.57 20.98 -8.27
CA VAL A 29 -18.15 21.11 -8.66
C VAL A 29 -17.38 19.82 -8.39
N ARG A 30 -17.66 19.18 -7.24
CA ARG A 30 -17.07 17.90 -6.87
C ARG A 30 -17.40 16.79 -7.88
N LEU A 31 -18.62 16.78 -8.44
CA LEU A 31 -19.01 15.86 -9.52
C LEU A 31 -18.31 16.21 -10.85
N LEU A 32 -18.14 17.49 -11.18
CA LEU A 32 -17.41 17.90 -12.38
C LEU A 32 -15.92 17.50 -12.32
N GLU A 33 -15.28 17.61 -11.15
CA GLU A 33 -13.92 17.09 -10.95
C GLU A 33 -13.84 15.56 -11.17
N LEU A 34 -14.87 14.79 -10.78
CA LEU A 34 -14.91 13.35 -11.06
C LEU A 34 -15.07 13.01 -12.54
N LEU A 35 -15.83 13.83 -13.26
CA LEU A 35 -16.05 13.63 -14.70
C LEU A 35 -14.82 13.99 -15.54
N ALA A 36 -13.86 14.72 -14.97
CA ALA A 36 -12.63 15.17 -15.62
C ALA A 36 -11.37 14.76 -14.81
N PRO A 37 -11.06 13.46 -14.67
CA PRO A 37 -9.94 13.00 -13.85
C PRO A 37 -8.56 13.41 -14.39
N ASP A 38 -8.47 13.71 -15.69
CA ASP A 38 -7.22 14.11 -16.36
C ASP A 38 -6.87 15.59 -16.17
N HIS A 39 -7.81 16.40 -15.67
CA HIS A 39 -7.58 17.82 -15.40
C HIS A 39 -6.95 18.04 -14.02
N PRO A 40 -6.10 19.08 -13.86
CA PRO A 40 -5.70 19.54 -12.53
C PRO A 40 -6.95 19.91 -11.72
N GLY A 41 -6.91 19.75 -10.39
CA GLY A 41 -8.07 20.10 -9.56
C GLY A 41 -8.44 21.58 -9.68
N VAL A 42 -9.70 21.92 -9.36
CA VAL A 42 -10.20 23.30 -9.47
C VAL A 42 -9.28 24.29 -8.74
N GLY A 43 -8.88 25.33 -9.45
CA GLY A 43 -8.02 26.41 -8.99
C GLY A 43 -6.56 26.02 -8.74
N GLN A 44 -6.12 24.82 -9.13
CA GLN A 44 -4.72 24.39 -9.03
C GLN A 44 -3.89 24.83 -10.24
N SER A 45 -4.52 25.03 -11.40
CA SER A 45 -3.89 25.61 -12.57
C SER A 45 -3.72 27.13 -12.44
N ALA A 46 -2.74 27.67 -13.19
CA ALA A 46 -2.63 29.11 -13.43
C ALA A 46 -3.62 29.57 -14.51
N ASP A 47 -3.88 28.73 -15.51
CA ASP A 47 -4.81 29.00 -16.61
C ASP A 47 -6.22 28.43 -16.31
N PRO A 48 -7.28 29.26 -16.30
CA PRO A 48 -8.68 28.83 -16.15
C PRO A 48 -9.16 27.81 -17.19
N ILE A 49 -8.52 27.73 -18.34
CA ILE A 49 -8.89 26.76 -19.40
C ILE A 49 -8.49 25.34 -19.03
N CYS A 50 -7.45 25.19 -18.20
CA CYS A 50 -7.02 23.89 -17.72
C CYS A 50 -7.81 23.39 -16.51
N ASP A 51 -8.62 24.23 -15.87
CA ASP A 51 -9.50 23.79 -14.78
C ASP A 51 -10.63 22.89 -15.33
N PRO A 52 -11.17 21.96 -14.53
CA PRO A 52 -12.20 21.02 -14.97
C PRO A 52 -13.57 21.69 -15.18
N VAL A 53 -13.74 22.92 -14.68
CA VAL A 53 -14.93 23.74 -14.87
C VAL A 53 -14.53 25.22 -14.87
N GLN A 54 -15.14 25.99 -15.78
CA GLN A 54 -15.04 27.45 -15.77
C GLN A 54 -16.23 28.05 -15.04
N PHE A 55 -15.97 28.93 -14.07
CA PHE A 55 -17.03 29.62 -13.34
C PHE A 55 -17.29 30.97 -13.99
N ARG A 56 -18.56 31.28 -14.16
CA ARG A 56 -19.02 32.56 -14.70
C ARG A 56 -20.02 33.15 -13.75
N SER A 57 -20.06 34.47 -13.66
CA SER A 57 -21.04 35.14 -12.83
C SER A 57 -22.30 35.42 -13.63
N ARG A 58 -23.46 35.05 -13.08
CA ARG A 58 -24.74 35.53 -13.59
C ARG A 58 -25.00 36.95 -13.08
N ILE A 59 -24.89 37.93 -13.97
CA ILE A 59 -25.20 39.33 -13.65
C ILE A 59 -26.72 39.52 -13.74
N SER A 60 -27.35 39.71 -12.59
CA SER A 60 -28.79 39.99 -12.48
C SER A 60 -29.07 40.87 -11.26
N GLN A 61 -30.18 41.62 -11.31
CA GLN A 61 -30.73 42.32 -10.14
C GLN A 61 -31.76 41.47 -9.37
N SER A 62 -32.15 40.30 -9.90
CA SER A 62 -33.10 39.38 -9.27
C SER A 62 -32.49 38.65 -8.08
N PHE A 63 -33.30 38.33 -7.07
CA PHE A 63 -32.92 37.39 -6.02
C PHE A 63 -32.84 35.95 -6.59
N PRO A 64 -31.67 35.29 -6.56
CA PRO A 64 -31.50 33.96 -7.13
C PRO A 64 -32.13 32.88 -6.23
N PRO A 65 -32.78 31.86 -6.80
CA PRO A 65 -33.37 30.76 -6.03
C PRO A 65 -32.34 29.72 -5.54
N SER A 66 -31.11 29.75 -6.08
CA SER A 66 -30.07 28.74 -5.87
C SER A 66 -28.68 29.34 -6.12
N ASP A 67 -27.63 28.70 -5.58
CA ASP A 67 -26.24 29.11 -5.79
C ASP A 67 -25.78 28.93 -7.25
N ILE A 68 -26.28 27.88 -7.91
CA ILE A 68 -25.99 27.57 -9.32
C ILE A 68 -27.16 28.07 -10.17
N ALA A 69 -26.89 28.87 -11.18
CA ALA A 69 -27.88 29.25 -12.20
C ALA A 69 -28.04 28.16 -13.26
N GLY A 70 -26.93 27.55 -13.67
CA GLY A 70 -26.92 26.50 -14.68
C GLY A 70 -25.51 25.96 -14.93
N VAL A 71 -25.44 24.80 -15.56
CA VAL A 71 -24.19 24.18 -16.00
C VAL A 71 -24.33 23.85 -17.48
N GLY A 72 -23.39 24.33 -18.29
CA GLY A 72 -23.43 24.19 -19.74
C GLY A 72 -22.14 23.58 -20.29
N HIS A 73 -22.25 23.00 -21.48
CA HIS A 73 -21.07 22.55 -22.24
C HIS A 73 -20.52 23.72 -23.03
N SER A 74 -19.19 23.85 -23.09
CA SER A 74 -18.56 24.76 -24.03
C SER A 74 -18.85 24.31 -25.47
N SER A 75 -19.10 25.26 -26.36
CA SER A 75 -19.32 24.99 -27.79
C SER A 75 -18.02 24.58 -28.51
N GLN A 76 -16.86 24.82 -27.92
CA GLN A 76 -15.56 24.49 -28.48
C GLN A 76 -15.06 23.13 -27.96
N VAL A 77 -14.66 22.26 -28.90
CA VAL A 77 -14.09 20.94 -28.61
C VAL A 77 -12.82 21.09 -27.76
N GLY A 78 -12.75 20.37 -26.64
CA GLY A 78 -11.60 20.38 -25.74
C GLY A 78 -11.61 21.48 -24.66
N ARG A 79 -12.64 22.34 -24.61
CA ARG A 79 -12.82 23.27 -23.48
C ARG A 79 -13.65 22.64 -22.36
N PRO A 80 -13.33 22.94 -21.09
CA PRO A 80 -14.11 22.46 -19.96
C PRO A 80 -15.55 23.01 -19.99
N PRO A 81 -16.51 22.34 -19.34
CA PRO A 81 -17.84 22.89 -19.12
C PRO A 81 -17.78 24.20 -18.32
N TYR A 82 -18.83 25.00 -18.43
CA TYR A 82 -18.99 26.20 -17.63
C TYR A 82 -20.13 26.06 -16.63
N MET A 83 -20.00 26.76 -15.52
CA MET A 83 -21.03 26.86 -14.48
C MET A 83 -21.29 28.34 -14.22
N ASP A 84 -22.54 28.75 -14.44
CA ASP A 84 -23.01 30.07 -14.06
C ASP A 84 -23.40 30.03 -12.58
N VAL A 85 -22.72 30.84 -11.76
CA VAL A 85 -22.98 30.96 -10.32
C VAL A 85 -23.68 32.28 -10.01
N ASN A 86 -24.52 32.26 -8.99
CA ASN A 86 -25.32 33.40 -8.53
C ASN A 86 -24.73 34.11 -7.29
N PHE A 87 -23.57 33.65 -6.81
CA PHE A 87 -22.91 34.19 -5.63
C PHE A 87 -21.46 34.59 -5.96
N MET A 88 -20.87 35.43 -5.11
CA MET A 88 -19.49 35.95 -5.27
C MET A 88 -19.24 36.63 -6.64
N SER A 89 -20.29 37.19 -7.22
CA SER A 89 -20.26 38.02 -8.42
C SER A 89 -19.61 39.36 -8.15
N LEU A 90 -18.82 39.89 -9.09
CA LEU A 90 -18.31 41.27 -8.99
C LEU A 90 -19.36 42.34 -9.34
N ALA A 91 -20.34 42.01 -10.18
CA ALA A 91 -21.43 42.89 -10.62
C ALA A 91 -22.80 42.22 -10.42
N GLY A 92 -23.87 43.02 -10.32
CA GLY A 92 -25.22 42.54 -10.04
C GLY A 92 -25.68 42.85 -8.62
N ALA A 93 -26.81 42.29 -8.19
CA ALA A 93 -27.42 42.59 -6.89
C ALA A 93 -26.51 42.32 -5.68
N PHE A 94 -25.61 41.33 -5.79
CA PHE A 94 -24.72 40.90 -4.70
C PHE A 94 -23.25 41.27 -4.95
N GLY A 95 -22.98 42.10 -5.96
CA GLY A 95 -21.63 42.49 -6.34
C GLY A 95 -21.16 43.77 -5.65
N PRO A 96 -19.86 43.91 -5.39
CA PRO A 96 -19.28 45.14 -4.83
C PRO A 96 -19.26 46.31 -5.83
N LEU A 97 -19.43 46.07 -7.14
CA LEU A 97 -19.40 47.14 -8.12
C LEU A 97 -20.60 48.09 -7.96
N PRO A 98 -20.38 49.42 -8.01
CA PRO A 98 -21.46 50.39 -7.92
C PRO A 98 -22.56 50.17 -8.97
N ALA A 99 -23.79 50.56 -8.64
CA ALA A 99 -24.96 50.42 -9.51
C ALA A 99 -24.75 50.94 -10.96
N PRO A 100 -24.13 52.11 -11.21
CA PRO A 100 -23.91 52.59 -12.58
C PRO A 100 -23.11 51.64 -13.47
N TYR A 101 -22.12 50.94 -12.91
CA TYR A 101 -21.32 49.95 -13.65
C TYR A 101 -22.12 48.68 -13.92
N THR A 102 -22.96 48.26 -12.97
CA THR A 102 -23.85 47.11 -13.14
C THR A 102 -24.90 47.38 -14.21
N ASP A 103 -25.50 48.57 -14.22
CA ASP A 103 -26.49 48.96 -15.24
C ASP A 103 -25.85 49.07 -16.62
N PHE A 104 -24.65 49.67 -16.71
CA PHE A 104 -23.86 49.70 -17.95
C PHE A 104 -23.54 48.28 -18.47
N LEU A 105 -23.16 47.36 -17.59
CA LEU A 105 -22.93 45.96 -17.94
C LEU A 105 -24.21 45.29 -18.46
N LEU A 106 -25.35 45.50 -17.80
CA LEU A 106 -26.63 44.93 -18.21
C LEU A 106 -27.06 45.48 -19.58
N GLU A 107 -26.87 46.77 -19.87
CA GLU A 107 -27.14 47.38 -21.17
C GLU A 107 -26.28 46.76 -22.29
N ARG A 108 -24.98 46.57 -22.02
CA ARG A 108 -24.04 45.94 -22.96
C ARG A 108 -24.40 44.48 -23.23
N LEU A 109 -24.79 43.73 -22.21
CA LEU A 109 -25.27 42.36 -22.35
C LEU A 109 -26.56 42.27 -23.17
N ALA A 110 -27.49 43.23 -23.02
CA ALA A 110 -28.68 43.31 -23.84
C ALA A 110 -28.35 43.54 -25.33
N LYS A 111 -27.27 44.28 -25.62
CA LYS A 111 -26.71 44.46 -26.97
C LYS A 111 -25.86 43.28 -27.46
N LYS A 112 -25.76 42.19 -26.69
CA LYS A 112 -24.91 41.01 -26.97
C LYS A 112 -23.41 41.32 -27.01
N GLU A 113 -22.97 42.34 -26.27
CA GLU A 113 -21.56 42.66 -26.08
C GLU A 113 -21.05 42.02 -24.79
N PHE A 114 -20.27 40.94 -24.92
CA PHE A 114 -19.85 40.12 -23.78
C PHE A 114 -18.45 40.45 -23.23
N ALA A 115 -17.66 41.27 -23.92
CA ALA A 115 -16.23 41.47 -23.61
C ALA A 115 -15.96 41.89 -22.15
N LEU A 116 -16.71 42.87 -21.64
CA LEU A 116 -16.52 43.33 -20.25
C LEU A 116 -16.96 42.27 -19.23
N LYS A 117 -18.03 41.52 -19.52
CA LYS A 117 -18.45 40.39 -18.67
C LYS A 117 -17.37 39.30 -18.64
N GLU A 118 -16.87 38.89 -19.81
CA GLU A 118 -15.83 37.86 -19.93
C GLU A 118 -14.54 38.26 -19.21
N PHE A 119 -14.18 39.55 -19.26
CA PHE A 119 -13.08 40.10 -18.48
C PHE A 119 -13.32 39.98 -16.96
N LEU A 120 -14.51 40.34 -16.47
CA LEU A 120 -14.85 40.19 -15.05
C LEU A 120 -14.93 38.72 -14.63
N ASP A 121 -15.37 37.84 -15.52
CA ASP A 121 -15.44 36.40 -15.26
C ASP A 121 -14.07 35.77 -14.99
N LEU A 122 -12.96 36.35 -15.49
CA LEU A 122 -11.61 35.92 -15.11
C LEU A 122 -11.36 36.05 -13.60
N PHE A 123 -11.78 37.17 -13.02
CA PHE A 123 -11.66 37.42 -11.58
C PHE A 123 -12.67 36.59 -10.78
N ASN A 124 -13.92 36.52 -11.24
CA ASN A 124 -14.96 35.70 -10.60
C ASN A 124 -14.52 34.23 -10.54
N HIS A 125 -14.00 33.69 -11.64
CA HIS A 125 -13.52 32.31 -11.69
C HIS A 125 -12.45 32.06 -10.64
N ARG A 126 -11.45 32.95 -10.53
CA ARG A 126 -10.40 32.76 -9.53
C ARG A 126 -10.94 32.83 -8.10
N LEU A 127 -11.83 33.77 -7.80
CA LEU A 127 -12.43 33.92 -6.47
C LEU A 127 -13.25 32.69 -6.07
N VAL A 128 -14.11 32.20 -6.97
CA VAL A 128 -14.97 31.03 -6.74
C VAL A 128 -14.13 29.76 -6.63
N SER A 129 -13.13 29.58 -7.48
CA SER A 129 -12.18 28.46 -7.41
C SER A 129 -11.43 28.45 -6.07
N LEU A 130 -11.01 29.61 -5.55
CA LEU A 130 -10.37 29.70 -4.23
C LEU A 130 -11.33 29.36 -3.09
N ALA A 131 -12.57 29.84 -3.13
CA ALA A 131 -13.59 29.49 -2.13
C ALA A 131 -13.88 27.98 -2.10
N TYR A 132 -13.97 27.34 -3.27
CA TYR A 132 -14.07 25.89 -3.39
C TYR A 132 -12.85 25.19 -2.78
N ARG A 133 -11.64 25.62 -3.12
CA ARG A 133 -10.38 25.04 -2.61
C ARG A 133 -10.30 25.12 -1.08
N ILE A 134 -10.64 26.26 -0.50
CA ILE A 134 -10.65 26.44 0.97
C ILE A 134 -11.55 25.38 1.60
N ARG A 135 -12.79 25.23 1.13
CA ARG A 135 -13.71 24.23 1.69
C ARG A 135 -13.21 22.80 1.47
N LYS A 136 -12.66 22.48 0.30
CA LYS A 136 -12.07 21.18 -0.04
C LYS A 136 -10.90 20.82 0.89
N THR A 137 -10.03 21.78 1.23
CA THR A 137 -8.88 21.55 2.12
C THR A 137 -9.29 21.23 3.56
N PHE A 138 -10.34 21.86 4.08
CA PHE A 138 -10.74 21.68 5.49
C PHE A 138 -11.81 20.60 5.71
N ARG A 139 -12.51 20.15 4.66
CA ARG A 139 -13.55 19.11 4.77
C ARG A 139 -12.98 17.73 4.46
N VAL A 140 -12.86 16.90 5.49
CA VAL A 140 -12.47 15.49 5.34
C VAL A 140 -13.49 14.75 4.47
N GLY A 141 -13.00 13.93 3.53
CA GLY A 141 -13.83 13.14 2.62
C GLY A 141 -14.36 13.91 1.40
N PHE A 142 -13.96 15.18 1.24
CA PHE A 142 -14.33 15.97 0.07
C PHE A 142 -13.41 15.68 -1.14
N GLU A 143 -12.17 15.28 -0.90
CA GLU A 143 -11.24 14.80 -1.92
C GLU A 143 -11.64 13.41 -2.42
N TRP A 144 -11.40 13.16 -3.71
CA TRP A 144 -11.66 11.87 -4.38
C TRP A 144 -10.45 10.94 -4.43
N LYS A 145 -9.32 11.39 -3.92
CA LYS A 145 -8.09 10.59 -3.88
C LYS A 145 -8.28 9.41 -2.93
N ALA A 146 -7.49 8.35 -3.17
CA ALA A 146 -7.44 7.23 -2.24
C ALA A 146 -7.09 7.75 -0.83
N PRO A 147 -7.68 7.19 0.25
CA PRO A 147 -7.46 7.69 1.60
C PRO A 147 -5.98 7.84 1.98
N GLN A 148 -5.09 7.01 1.43
CA GLN A 148 -3.65 7.07 1.65
C GLN A 148 -2.98 8.31 1.05
N GLU A 149 -3.54 8.88 -0.02
CA GLU A 149 -2.97 9.97 -0.82
C GLU A 149 -3.51 11.35 -0.43
N THR A 150 -4.41 11.41 0.56
CA THR A 150 -5.00 12.66 1.03
C THR A 150 -3.99 13.48 1.85
N HIS A 151 -4.19 14.79 1.94
CA HIS A 151 -3.33 15.62 2.80
C HIS A 151 -3.47 15.23 4.28
N LEU A 152 -4.67 14.86 4.72
CA LEU A 152 -4.94 14.43 6.08
C LEU A 152 -4.21 13.14 6.44
N SER A 153 -4.15 12.16 5.53
CA SER A 153 -3.44 10.91 5.79
C SER A 153 -1.96 11.13 6.02
N ASN A 154 -1.32 12.07 5.33
CA ASN A 154 0.09 12.40 5.58
C ASN A 154 0.33 12.89 7.01
N TYR A 155 -0.59 13.68 7.57
CA TYR A 155 -0.52 14.09 8.97
C TYR A 155 -0.73 12.89 9.91
N LEU A 156 -1.68 12.01 9.62
CA LEU A 156 -1.91 10.82 10.42
C LEU A 156 -0.73 9.83 10.35
N PHE A 157 -0.12 9.66 9.18
CA PHE A 157 1.11 8.88 9.03
C PHE A 157 2.27 9.51 9.82
N SER A 158 2.29 10.84 9.97
CA SER A 158 3.29 11.51 10.81
C SER A 158 3.10 11.18 12.28
N LEU A 159 1.85 11.15 12.77
CA LEU A 159 1.53 10.75 14.15
C LEU A 159 1.91 9.29 14.44
N VAL A 160 1.83 8.43 13.42
CA VAL A 160 2.20 7.02 13.52
C VAL A 160 3.72 6.80 13.30
N GLY A 161 4.46 7.81 12.85
CA GLY A 161 5.89 7.71 12.57
C GLY A 161 6.23 7.06 11.23
N LEU A 162 5.31 7.03 10.27
CA LEU A 162 5.49 6.41 8.95
C LEU A 162 5.67 7.41 7.80
N ASN A 163 5.50 8.72 8.02
CA ASN A 163 5.57 9.74 6.97
C ASN A 163 6.99 10.00 6.41
N THR A 164 8.01 9.25 6.84
CA THR A 164 9.36 9.38 6.27
C THR A 164 9.49 8.48 5.04
N PRO A 165 10.05 8.97 3.92
CA PRO A 165 10.29 8.16 2.73
C PRO A 165 11.04 6.88 3.07
N GLY A 166 10.46 5.73 2.70
CA GLY A 166 11.05 4.41 2.93
C GLY A 166 10.67 3.75 4.26
N LEU A 167 9.89 4.37 5.13
CA LEU A 167 9.25 3.71 6.29
C LEU A 167 7.91 3.04 5.93
N HIS A 168 7.31 3.45 4.81
CA HIS A 168 6.12 2.82 4.26
C HIS A 168 6.36 1.37 3.82
N HIS A 169 5.32 0.54 3.94
CA HIS A 169 5.30 -0.85 3.46
C HIS A 169 6.38 -1.76 4.04
N ARG A 170 6.82 -1.49 5.28
CA ARG A 170 7.80 -2.33 5.99
C ARG A 170 7.18 -3.50 6.75
N LEU A 171 5.91 -3.38 7.10
CA LEU A 171 5.16 -4.44 7.77
C LEU A 171 4.32 -5.18 6.73
N GLN A 172 4.02 -6.44 7.00
CA GLN A 172 3.02 -7.23 6.27
C GLN A 172 1.60 -6.66 6.46
N VAL A 173 1.42 -5.83 7.48
CA VAL A 173 0.19 -5.10 7.76
C VAL A 173 0.12 -3.87 6.85
N PRO A 174 -1.01 -3.62 6.15
CA PRO A 174 -1.17 -2.40 5.36
C PRO A 174 -1.02 -1.14 6.23
N ASP A 175 -0.21 -0.19 5.77
CA ASP A 175 0.08 1.05 6.53
C ASP A 175 -1.19 1.82 6.94
N LEU A 176 -2.23 1.83 6.08
CA LEU A 176 -3.50 2.49 6.37
C LEU A 176 -4.20 1.88 7.60
N SER A 177 -4.04 0.57 7.83
CA SER A 177 -4.61 -0.08 9.01
C SER A 177 -3.97 0.44 10.30
N LEU A 178 -2.72 0.92 10.25
CA LEU A 178 -2.01 1.49 11.40
C LEU A 178 -2.50 2.92 11.70
N VAL A 179 -2.87 3.68 10.67
CA VAL A 179 -3.45 5.02 10.79
C VAL A 179 -4.73 5.01 11.62
N ALA A 180 -5.54 3.95 11.51
CA ALA A 180 -6.74 3.79 12.33
C ALA A 180 -6.44 3.75 13.84
N PHE A 181 -5.23 3.35 14.22
CA PHE A 181 -4.75 3.32 15.61
C PHE A 181 -3.85 4.50 15.94
N GLY A 182 -3.83 5.55 15.11
CA GLY A 182 -2.91 6.70 15.24
C GLY A 182 -2.90 7.34 16.62
N GLY A 183 -4.07 7.47 17.27
CA GLY A 183 -4.14 7.98 18.64
C GLY A 183 -3.37 7.11 19.66
N LEU A 184 -3.51 5.78 19.57
CA LEU A 184 -2.77 4.85 20.44
C LEU A 184 -1.28 4.79 20.09
N MET A 185 -0.95 4.97 18.81
CA MET A 185 0.42 4.94 18.29
C MET A 185 1.19 6.24 18.51
N ALA A 186 0.51 7.37 18.68
CA ALA A 186 1.14 8.66 18.93
C ALA A 186 1.69 8.78 20.37
N HIS A 187 1.21 7.97 21.32
CA HIS A 187 1.70 8.02 22.69
C HIS A 187 3.13 7.51 22.82
N GLN A 188 3.99 8.28 23.49
CA GLN A 188 5.37 7.87 23.79
C GLN A 188 5.41 6.65 24.71
N VAL A 189 4.50 6.58 25.69
CA VAL A 189 4.39 5.44 26.61
C VAL A 189 3.44 4.40 26.01
N ARG A 190 3.98 3.20 25.77
CA ARG A 190 3.26 2.07 25.20
C ARG A 190 2.61 1.26 26.33
N SER A 191 1.28 1.23 26.36
CA SER A 191 0.52 0.51 27.39
C SER A 191 0.07 -0.86 26.90
N LEU A 192 -0.03 -1.82 27.81
CA LEU A 192 -0.52 -3.17 27.48
C LEU A 192 -1.97 -3.13 26.97
N ALA A 193 -2.82 -2.28 27.56
CA ALA A 193 -4.18 -2.06 27.09
C ALA A 193 -4.23 -1.49 25.66
N GLY A 194 -3.29 -0.61 25.31
CA GLY A 194 -3.13 -0.11 23.95
C GLY A 194 -2.75 -1.22 22.97
N LEU A 195 -1.80 -2.07 23.34
CA LEU A 195 -1.44 -3.25 22.54
C LEU A 195 -2.63 -4.19 22.33
N GLU A 196 -3.35 -4.52 23.41
CA GLU A 196 -4.57 -5.33 23.33
C GLU A 196 -5.57 -4.72 22.35
N ARG A 197 -5.82 -3.40 22.43
CA ARG A 197 -6.80 -2.73 21.59
C ARG A 197 -6.42 -2.73 20.12
N VAL A 198 -5.15 -2.54 19.82
CA VAL A 198 -4.59 -2.56 18.45
C VAL A 198 -4.72 -3.95 17.86
N LEU A 199 -4.28 -4.98 18.58
CA LEU A 199 -4.36 -6.36 18.11
C LEU A 199 -5.83 -6.81 17.97
N CYS A 200 -6.70 -6.45 18.92
CA CYS A 200 -8.13 -6.76 18.83
C CYS A 200 -8.80 -6.06 17.65
N GLY A 201 -8.49 -4.78 17.43
CA GLY A 201 -9.07 -4.00 16.33
C GLY A 201 -8.58 -4.46 14.96
N TYR A 202 -7.33 -4.90 14.85
CA TYR A 202 -6.79 -5.36 13.58
C TYR A 202 -7.27 -6.78 13.23
N PHE A 203 -7.14 -7.73 14.17
CA PHE A 203 -7.49 -9.13 13.93
C PHE A 203 -8.97 -9.46 14.18
N GLN A 204 -9.76 -8.49 14.63
CA GLN A 204 -11.19 -8.65 14.96
C GLN A 204 -11.43 -9.85 15.90
N THR A 205 -10.49 -10.09 16.81
CA THR A 205 -10.45 -11.24 17.71
C THR A 205 -10.02 -10.79 19.11
N SER A 206 -10.54 -11.42 20.16
CA SER A 206 -10.12 -11.13 21.53
C SER A 206 -8.64 -11.45 21.76
N VAL A 207 -7.89 -10.48 22.28
CA VAL A 207 -6.48 -10.60 22.64
C VAL A 207 -6.28 -10.10 24.06
N ARG A 208 -5.50 -10.85 24.85
CA ARG A 208 -5.10 -10.51 26.21
C ARG A 208 -3.58 -10.55 26.31
N VAL A 209 -2.98 -9.57 26.97
CA VAL A 209 -1.54 -9.49 27.17
C VAL A 209 -1.21 -9.55 28.65
N GLN A 210 -0.35 -10.49 29.03
CA GLN A 210 0.18 -10.61 30.38
C GLN A 210 1.66 -10.23 30.38
N SER A 211 2.05 -9.33 31.28
CA SER A 211 3.44 -8.94 31.49
C SER A 211 4.03 -9.60 32.73
N PHE A 212 5.33 -9.39 32.94
CA PHE A 212 6.07 -9.85 34.11
C PHE A 212 6.05 -11.37 34.29
N LEU A 213 6.19 -12.14 33.20
CA LEU A 213 6.27 -13.60 33.30
C LEU A 213 7.67 -14.11 33.68
N GLY A 214 8.64 -13.19 33.69
CA GLY A 214 10.02 -13.45 33.96
C GLY A 214 10.70 -14.38 32.96
N GLY A 215 12.03 -14.41 33.02
CA GLY A 215 12.82 -15.26 32.17
C GLY A 215 14.25 -15.38 32.64
N TRP A 216 14.82 -16.56 32.42
CA TRP A 216 16.24 -16.78 32.65
C TRP A 216 17.05 -16.09 31.55
N GLN A 217 17.91 -15.16 31.97
CA GLN A 217 18.91 -14.52 31.12
C GLN A 217 20.28 -15.16 31.36
N PRO A 218 20.94 -15.68 30.32
CA PRO A 218 22.32 -16.14 30.47
C PRO A 218 23.24 -14.94 30.73
N LEU A 219 24.14 -15.08 31.71
CA LEU A 219 25.21 -14.13 31.97
C LEU A 219 26.39 -14.39 31.04
N ASP A 220 27.08 -13.34 30.59
CA ASP A 220 28.35 -13.52 29.88
C ASP A 220 29.37 -14.15 30.84
N SER A 221 30.30 -14.92 30.28
CA SER A 221 31.40 -15.58 30.98
C SER A 221 32.28 -14.60 31.79
N THR A 222 32.31 -13.32 31.40
CA THR A 222 32.99 -12.22 32.09
C THR A 222 32.23 -11.75 33.34
N GLU A 223 30.91 -11.95 33.36
CA GLU A 223 30.00 -11.55 34.44
C GLU A 223 29.84 -12.63 35.51
N TRP A 224 30.43 -13.81 35.29
CA TRP A 224 30.36 -14.90 36.25
C TRP A 224 31.15 -14.56 37.51
N THR A 225 30.51 -14.82 38.64
CA THR A 225 31.18 -14.83 39.94
C THR A 225 32.24 -15.94 39.94
N ARG A 226 33.51 -15.55 40.12
CA ARG A 226 34.65 -16.49 40.23
C ARG A 226 35.44 -16.20 41.50
N LEU A 227 35.99 -17.25 42.09
CA LEU A 227 36.90 -17.15 43.23
C LEU A 227 38.28 -16.66 42.76
N GLY A 228 38.86 -15.69 43.47
CA GLY A 228 40.17 -15.10 43.18
C GLY A 228 40.11 -13.67 42.62
N ARG A 229 41.23 -13.21 42.03
CA ARG A 229 41.36 -11.82 41.53
C ARG A 229 40.68 -11.55 40.19
N ALA A 230 40.35 -12.60 39.43
CA ALA A 230 39.65 -12.52 38.15
C ALA A 230 38.14 -12.81 38.33
N GLY A 231 37.27 -12.08 37.61
CA GLY A 231 35.81 -12.23 37.63
C GLY A 231 35.07 -10.98 38.10
N ALA A 232 33.81 -10.83 37.69
CA ALA A 232 32.91 -9.76 38.11
C ALA A 232 31.91 -10.24 39.19
N ASN A 233 31.06 -9.36 39.70
CA ASN A 233 29.93 -9.72 40.57
C ASN A 233 30.32 -10.45 41.87
N ARG A 234 31.30 -9.92 42.62
CA ARG A 234 31.90 -10.60 43.79
C ARG A 234 31.46 -10.05 45.14
N GLU A 235 30.70 -8.94 45.17
CA GLU A 235 30.26 -8.35 46.43
C GLU A 235 29.01 -9.05 46.93
N LEU A 236 29.17 -9.83 47.99
CA LEU A 236 28.07 -10.54 48.63
C LEU A 236 26.99 -9.54 49.09
N GLY A 237 25.73 -9.85 48.76
CA GLY A 237 24.58 -9.00 49.10
C GLY A 237 24.40 -7.77 48.20
N ARG A 238 25.32 -7.50 47.26
CA ARG A 238 25.21 -6.37 46.32
C ARG A 238 25.20 -6.81 44.86
N THR A 239 26.20 -7.58 44.45
CA THR A 239 26.41 -7.93 43.03
C THR A 239 26.52 -9.43 42.78
N THR A 240 26.71 -10.25 43.82
CA THR A 240 26.90 -11.70 43.66
C THR A 240 25.72 -12.38 42.97
N ALA A 241 26.00 -12.96 41.80
CA ALA A 241 25.08 -13.82 41.07
C ALA A 241 25.52 -15.29 41.17
N LEU A 242 24.57 -16.18 41.43
CA LEU A 242 24.83 -17.62 41.53
C LEU A 242 24.50 -18.33 40.21
N GLY A 243 25.48 -19.05 39.66
CA GLY A 243 25.34 -19.79 38.41
C GLY A 243 25.62 -18.96 37.15
N THR A 244 25.21 -19.48 35.99
CA THR A 244 25.47 -18.88 34.67
C THR A 244 24.29 -18.10 34.11
N ARG A 245 23.22 -17.91 34.90
CA ARG A 245 21.98 -17.26 34.50
C ARG A 245 21.33 -16.53 35.67
N VAL A 246 20.65 -15.41 35.38
CA VAL A 246 19.88 -14.62 36.34
C VAL A 246 18.42 -14.59 35.91
N TRP A 247 17.51 -14.53 36.88
CA TRP A 247 16.09 -14.37 36.63
C TRP A 247 15.76 -12.88 36.48
N ASP A 248 15.20 -12.49 35.34
CA ASP A 248 14.68 -11.15 35.10
C ASP A 248 13.16 -11.21 34.96
N GLN A 249 12.42 -10.56 35.87
CA GLN A 249 10.96 -10.55 35.88
C GLN A 249 10.36 -9.81 34.67
N HIS A 250 11.04 -8.78 34.16
CA HIS A 250 10.52 -7.88 33.12
C HIS A 250 10.67 -8.44 31.70
N GLN A 251 11.44 -9.52 31.54
CA GLN A 251 11.89 -9.99 30.24
C GLN A 251 10.78 -10.47 29.29
N GLN A 252 9.66 -10.98 29.81
CA GLN A 252 8.69 -11.74 29.01
C GLN A 252 7.26 -11.19 29.05
N LEU A 253 6.64 -11.17 27.85
CA LEU A 253 5.23 -10.90 27.62
C LEU A 253 4.55 -12.14 27.04
N LEU A 254 3.29 -12.40 27.41
CA LEU A 254 2.44 -13.42 26.80
C LEU A 254 1.23 -12.78 26.15
N VAL A 255 1.14 -12.92 24.83
CA VAL A 255 0.00 -12.48 24.02
C VAL A 255 -0.91 -13.67 23.78
N THR A 256 -2.05 -13.69 24.44
CA THR A 256 -3.08 -14.73 24.30
C THR A 256 -4.16 -14.27 23.35
N MET A 257 -4.35 -14.98 22.23
CA MET A 257 -5.38 -14.72 21.22
C MET A 257 -6.44 -15.80 21.23
N GLY A 258 -7.71 -15.38 21.18
CA GLY A 258 -8.87 -16.26 21.03
C GLY A 258 -10.04 -15.89 21.95
N PRO A 259 -11.15 -16.64 21.86
CA PRO A 259 -11.28 -17.93 21.18
C PRO A 259 -11.25 -17.84 19.63
N LEU A 260 -10.57 -18.80 18.99
CA LEU A 260 -10.38 -18.88 17.53
C LEU A 260 -11.19 -20.03 16.91
N THR A 261 -11.66 -19.85 15.67
CA THR A 261 -12.15 -20.96 14.83
C THR A 261 -10.98 -21.86 14.38
N PRO A 262 -11.22 -23.11 13.94
CA PRO A 262 -10.16 -23.97 13.41
C PRO A 262 -9.35 -23.35 12.25
N GLU A 263 -10.02 -22.62 11.36
CA GLU A 263 -9.40 -21.94 10.22
C GLU A 263 -8.52 -20.78 10.65
N GLN A 264 -9.01 -19.95 11.58
CA GLN A 264 -8.23 -18.86 12.16
C GLN A 264 -7.03 -19.43 12.95
N PHE A 265 -7.24 -20.50 13.71
CA PHE A 265 -6.19 -21.17 14.47
C PHE A 265 -5.03 -21.60 13.55
N GLN A 266 -5.32 -22.26 12.43
CA GLN A 266 -4.29 -22.63 11.45
C GLN A 266 -3.56 -21.41 10.86
N THR A 267 -4.29 -20.31 10.64
CA THR A 267 -3.74 -19.05 10.12
C THR A 267 -2.77 -18.37 11.08
N PHE A 268 -3.00 -18.52 12.39
CA PHE A 268 -2.15 -17.96 13.45
C PHE A 268 -1.05 -18.93 13.93
N LEU A 269 -0.92 -20.12 13.35
CA LEU A 269 0.26 -20.97 13.57
C LEU A 269 1.51 -20.33 12.94
N PRO A 270 2.73 -20.65 13.41
CA PRO A 270 3.97 -20.00 12.97
C PRO A 270 4.31 -19.95 11.49
N VAL A 271 3.64 -20.75 10.63
CA VAL A 271 3.84 -20.68 9.17
C VAL A 271 2.76 -19.88 8.46
N GLY A 272 1.68 -19.56 9.18
CA GLY A 272 0.55 -18.85 8.63
C GLY A 272 0.86 -17.35 8.56
N TRP A 273 0.27 -16.69 7.57
CA TRP A 273 0.45 -15.25 7.37
C TRP A 273 -0.02 -14.44 8.59
N GLY A 274 -1.08 -14.88 9.27
CA GLY A 274 -1.63 -14.19 10.44
C GLY A 274 -0.66 -14.16 11.62
N PHE A 275 0.16 -15.19 11.81
CA PHE A 275 1.19 -15.20 12.84
C PHE A 275 2.27 -14.15 12.59
N HIS A 276 2.74 -14.04 11.34
CA HIS A 276 3.76 -13.05 10.98
C HIS A 276 3.24 -11.62 11.17
N SER A 277 2.01 -11.33 10.72
CA SER A 277 1.39 -10.03 10.98
C SER A 277 1.22 -9.75 12.48
N LEU A 278 0.83 -10.74 13.27
CA LEU A 278 0.70 -10.60 14.73
C LEU A 278 2.04 -10.29 15.38
N GLN A 279 3.10 -11.01 14.98
CA GLN A 279 4.44 -10.82 15.49
C GLN A 279 4.99 -9.43 15.14
N GLU A 280 4.86 -9.01 13.87
CA GLU A 280 5.34 -7.71 13.41
C GLU A 280 4.62 -6.55 14.08
N LEU A 281 3.29 -6.61 14.19
CA LEU A 281 2.50 -5.56 14.82
C LEU A 281 2.80 -5.46 16.33
N THR A 282 3.00 -6.60 16.99
CA THR A 282 3.38 -6.64 18.41
C THR A 282 4.79 -6.09 18.62
N ASN A 283 5.76 -6.51 17.80
CA ASN A 283 7.14 -6.03 17.86
C ASN A 283 7.26 -4.54 17.53
N TRP A 284 6.44 -4.05 16.61
CA TRP A 284 6.43 -2.63 16.26
C TRP A 284 5.84 -1.77 17.39
N TYR A 285 4.87 -2.28 18.14
CA TYR A 285 4.32 -1.57 19.30
C TYR A 285 5.23 -1.61 20.53
N VAL A 286 5.79 -2.79 20.86
CA VAL A 286 6.55 -3.04 22.09
C VAL A 286 8.04 -2.73 21.94
N GLY A 287 8.59 -2.83 20.73
CA GLY A 287 10.03 -2.80 20.47
C GLY A 287 10.69 -4.18 20.56
N SER A 288 11.99 -4.24 20.28
CA SER A 288 12.78 -5.47 20.18
C SER A 288 13.29 -6.03 21.51
N ASP A 289 13.09 -5.31 22.61
CA ASP A 289 13.79 -5.58 23.88
C ASP A 289 13.11 -6.66 24.73
N HIS A 290 11.84 -6.97 24.43
CA HIS A 290 11.05 -7.93 25.17
C HIS A 290 10.95 -9.26 24.43
N LYS A 291 11.04 -10.37 25.18
CA LYS A 291 10.73 -11.70 24.65
C LYS A 291 9.22 -11.89 24.66
N ILE A 292 8.65 -12.16 23.49
CA ILE A 292 7.20 -12.31 23.33
C ILE A 292 6.85 -13.78 23.10
N ARG A 293 5.94 -14.28 23.92
CA ARG A 293 5.30 -15.59 23.76
C ARG A 293 3.90 -15.40 23.23
N TYR A 294 3.50 -16.22 22.27
CA TYR A 294 2.14 -16.20 21.74
C TYR A 294 1.38 -17.42 22.18
N ALA A 295 0.11 -17.23 22.50
CA ALA A 295 -0.76 -18.21 23.10
C ALA A 295 -2.08 -18.24 22.32
N LEU A 296 -2.37 -19.34 21.62
CA LEU A 296 -3.61 -19.46 20.85
C LEU A 296 -4.64 -20.29 21.62
N LYS A 297 -5.86 -19.76 21.75
CA LYS A 297 -7.01 -20.45 22.37
C LYS A 297 -8.03 -20.83 21.31
N LEU A 298 -8.29 -22.12 21.16
CA LEU A 298 -9.35 -22.63 20.29
C LEU A 298 -10.72 -22.41 20.95
N HIS A 299 -11.76 -22.20 20.15
CA HIS A 299 -13.12 -22.15 20.65
C HIS A 299 -13.50 -23.47 21.37
N PRO A 300 -14.17 -23.44 22.54
CA PRO A 300 -14.45 -24.65 23.33
C PRO A 300 -15.25 -25.74 22.60
N HIS A 301 -16.10 -25.33 21.66
CA HIS A 301 -16.91 -26.24 20.83
C HIS A 301 -16.29 -26.57 19.48
N ALA A 302 -15.13 -26.00 19.15
CA ALA A 302 -14.46 -26.33 17.91
C ALA A 302 -13.75 -27.68 18.04
N LYS A 303 -13.93 -28.53 17.03
CA LYS A 303 -13.18 -29.77 16.93
C LYS A 303 -11.71 -29.44 16.70
N ALA A 304 -10.84 -29.92 17.57
CA ALA A 304 -9.41 -29.89 17.32
C ALA A 304 -9.12 -30.66 16.01
N PRO A 305 -8.19 -30.18 15.17
CA PRO A 305 -7.79 -30.90 13.96
C PRO A 305 -7.32 -32.31 14.32
N GLU A 306 -7.76 -33.29 13.55
CA GLU A 306 -7.39 -34.68 13.79
C GLU A 306 -5.88 -34.87 13.58
N CYS A 307 -5.23 -35.51 14.54
CA CYS A 307 -3.80 -35.80 14.48
C CYS A 307 -3.52 -36.97 13.52
N ARG A 308 -3.62 -36.70 12.21
CA ARG A 308 -3.30 -37.66 11.14
C ARG A 308 -1.95 -37.33 10.51
N LEU A 309 -1.16 -38.37 10.23
CA LEU A 309 0.02 -38.25 9.40
C LEU A 309 -0.42 -37.94 7.96
N SER A 310 0.10 -36.86 7.40
CA SER A 310 -0.14 -36.48 6.02
C SER A 310 1.11 -35.82 5.43
N ALA A 311 1.32 -36.00 4.13
CA ALA A 311 2.38 -35.34 3.37
C ALA A 311 2.04 -33.89 2.99
N THR A 312 0.80 -33.45 3.20
CA THR A 312 0.36 -32.07 2.91
C THR A 312 0.69 -31.09 4.03
N SER A 313 0.88 -29.82 3.67
CA SER A 313 1.20 -28.72 4.60
C SER A 313 0.12 -28.44 5.66
N SER A 314 -1.08 -29.00 5.49
CA SER A 314 -2.22 -28.95 6.41
C SER A 314 -2.19 -30.03 7.51
N ALA A 315 -1.17 -30.88 7.54
CA ALA A 315 -1.03 -31.92 8.56
C ALA A 315 -0.88 -31.35 9.99
N ALA A 316 -1.26 -32.16 10.98
CA ALA A 316 -1.01 -31.85 12.39
C ALA A 316 0.50 -31.73 12.65
N ARG A 317 0.90 -30.72 13.43
CA ARG A 317 2.29 -30.38 13.69
C ARG A 317 2.64 -30.63 15.14
N LEU A 318 3.75 -31.32 15.34
CA LEU A 318 4.22 -31.68 16.66
C LEU A 318 4.41 -30.43 17.53
N GLY A 319 3.79 -30.42 18.71
CA GLY A 319 3.88 -29.33 19.68
C GLY A 319 2.99 -28.12 19.39
N TRP A 320 2.29 -28.08 18.24
CA TRP A 320 1.39 -26.98 17.89
C TRP A 320 -0.05 -27.40 17.60
N SER A 321 -0.26 -28.53 16.92
CA SER A 321 -1.60 -29.01 16.54
C SER A 321 -1.75 -30.53 16.62
N SER A 322 -0.81 -31.23 17.25
CA SER A 322 -0.82 -32.68 17.44
C SER A 322 -1.49 -33.08 18.76
N TRP A 323 -2.82 -32.94 18.86
CA TRP A 323 -3.56 -33.44 20.02
C TRP A 323 -3.80 -34.94 19.89
N LEU A 324 -3.28 -35.73 20.83
CA LEU A 324 -3.53 -37.17 20.92
C LEU A 324 -4.76 -37.42 21.79
N GLY A 325 -5.77 -38.08 21.21
CA GLY A 325 -6.95 -38.57 21.92
C GLY A 325 -8.08 -37.55 22.05
N SER A 326 -9.09 -37.65 21.18
CA SER A 326 -10.43 -37.15 21.46
C SER A 326 -11.41 -38.32 21.49
N GLN A 327 -11.39 -39.10 22.56
CA GLN A 327 -12.57 -39.88 22.92
C GLN A 327 -13.08 -39.42 24.28
N ARG A 328 -14.34 -38.96 24.24
CA ARG A 328 -15.31 -38.79 25.34
C ARG A 328 -14.71 -38.72 26.74
N THR A 329 -14.68 -37.52 27.31
CA THR A 329 -14.83 -37.37 28.75
C THR A 329 -15.84 -36.26 29.02
N ALA A 330 -17.08 -36.69 29.22
CA ALA A 330 -17.96 -36.03 30.17
C ALA A 330 -17.20 -35.88 31.50
N SER A 331 -17.40 -34.76 32.20
CA SER A 331 -16.88 -34.47 33.53
C SER A 331 -15.34 -34.52 33.71
N LEU A 332 -14.62 -33.66 33.00
CA LEU A 332 -13.40 -33.06 33.53
C LEU A 332 -13.69 -31.57 33.78
N PRO A 333 -13.22 -30.98 34.90
CA PRO A 333 -13.51 -29.58 35.18
C PRO A 333 -13.03 -28.74 33.99
N GLN A 334 -13.96 -27.98 33.39
CA GLN A 334 -13.82 -27.17 32.17
C GLN A 334 -12.67 -26.13 32.19
N LYS A 335 -11.84 -26.13 33.24
CA LYS A 335 -10.65 -25.28 33.40
C LYS A 335 -9.34 -25.92 32.91
N ALA A 336 -9.27 -27.24 32.68
CA ALA A 336 -7.97 -27.92 32.55
C ALA A 336 -7.64 -28.53 31.16
N LEU A 337 -8.60 -28.65 30.23
CA LEU A 337 -8.40 -29.43 28.98
C LEU A 337 -8.63 -28.68 27.67
N VAL A 338 -8.84 -27.36 27.73
CA VAL A 338 -8.89 -26.47 26.54
C VAL A 338 -7.98 -25.24 26.71
N SER A 339 -7.14 -25.23 27.74
CA SER A 339 -6.60 -23.98 28.31
C SER A 339 -5.08 -23.91 28.41
N SER A 340 -4.33 -24.90 27.93
CA SER A 340 -2.92 -24.69 27.65
C SER A 340 -2.84 -24.01 26.29
N PRO A 341 -2.61 -22.68 26.23
CA PRO A 341 -2.31 -22.09 24.95
C PRO A 341 -1.14 -22.84 24.33
N VAL A 342 -1.17 -23.03 23.01
CA VAL A 342 0.05 -23.36 22.29
C VAL A 342 0.99 -22.19 22.51
N VAL A 343 1.93 -22.33 23.45
CA VAL A 343 2.91 -21.30 23.76
C VAL A 343 3.99 -21.39 22.68
N LEU A 344 3.85 -20.54 21.67
CA LEU A 344 4.87 -20.34 20.67
C LEU A 344 5.97 -19.50 21.30
N GLN A 345 7.01 -20.18 21.80
CA GLN A 345 8.21 -19.51 22.28
C GLN A 345 9.12 -19.23 21.09
N VAL A 346 9.12 -18.00 20.59
CA VAL A 346 10.14 -17.53 19.67
C VAL A 346 11.35 -17.12 20.50
N ASN A 347 12.40 -17.93 20.49
CA ASN A 347 13.67 -17.54 21.10
C ASN A 347 14.29 -16.44 20.23
N HIS A 348 14.21 -15.18 20.66
CA HIS A 348 15.17 -14.15 20.25
C HIS A 348 16.53 -14.52 20.85
N ARG A 349 17.25 -15.47 20.23
CA ARG A 349 18.69 -15.59 20.42
C ARG A 349 19.32 -14.41 19.68
N GLN A 350 19.77 -13.43 20.46
CA GLN A 350 20.80 -12.45 20.13
C GLN A 350 20.89 -12.11 18.62
N HIS A 351 20.12 -11.11 18.19
CA HIS A 351 20.61 -10.19 17.18
C HIS A 351 21.73 -9.33 17.79
N ARG A 352 22.85 -9.94 18.17
CA ARG A 352 24.12 -9.27 17.87
C ARG A 352 24.12 -9.20 16.36
N THR A 353 24.38 -8.01 15.81
CA THR A 353 24.52 -7.67 14.40
C THR A 353 25.52 -8.60 13.70
N ARG A 354 25.17 -9.87 13.54
CA ARG A 354 25.66 -10.74 12.50
C ARG A 354 24.77 -10.38 11.34
N GLN A 355 25.33 -9.57 10.44
CA GLN A 355 25.03 -9.67 9.02
C GLN A 355 24.51 -11.07 8.75
N VAL A 356 23.30 -11.16 8.23
CA VAL A 356 22.79 -12.39 7.67
C VAL A 356 23.79 -12.74 6.56
N ILE A 357 24.80 -13.53 6.91
CA ILE A 357 25.46 -14.43 6.00
C ILE A 357 24.34 -15.41 5.69
N LEU A 358 23.48 -14.96 4.76
CA LEU A 358 22.80 -15.82 3.83
C LEU A 358 23.81 -16.90 3.53
N SER A 359 23.43 -18.14 3.81
CA SER A 359 24.13 -19.31 3.32
C SER A 359 24.68 -18.94 1.93
N ARG A 360 26.00 -19.08 1.75
CA ARG A 360 26.81 -18.49 0.65
C ARG A 360 26.30 -18.78 -0.78
N ARG A 361 25.15 -19.45 -0.93
CA ARG A 361 24.42 -19.70 -2.17
C ARG A 361 23.11 -18.93 -2.36
N SER A 362 22.51 -18.27 -1.35
CA SER A 362 21.19 -17.60 -1.51
C SER A 362 21.22 -16.09 -1.27
N GLY A 363 22.36 -15.54 -0.84
CA GLY A 363 22.45 -14.14 -0.40
C GLY A 363 22.74 -13.08 -1.43
N GLN A 364 23.34 -13.47 -2.55
CA GLN A 364 23.59 -12.54 -3.64
C GLN A 364 22.31 -12.23 -4.44
N TYR A 365 21.27 -13.06 -4.32
CA TYR A 365 20.06 -12.93 -5.13
C TYR A 365 19.15 -11.79 -4.64
N ALA A 366 18.94 -11.68 -3.33
CA ALA A 366 17.98 -10.73 -2.78
C ALA A 366 18.37 -9.26 -3.02
N SER A 367 19.66 -8.90 -2.93
CA SER A 367 20.10 -7.50 -3.04
C SER A 367 19.94 -6.91 -4.45
N HIS A 368 20.04 -7.74 -5.50
CA HIS A 368 19.94 -7.29 -6.89
C HIS A 368 18.47 -7.27 -7.37
N VAL A 369 17.59 -8.05 -6.74
CA VAL A 369 16.16 -8.11 -7.03
C VAL A 369 15.37 -7.01 -6.30
N THR A 370 15.80 -6.60 -5.10
CA THR A 370 15.11 -5.56 -4.29
C THR A 370 15.13 -4.15 -4.90
N GLY A 371 16.10 -3.83 -5.76
CA GLY A 371 16.21 -2.51 -6.39
C GLY A 371 15.31 -2.31 -7.61
N HIS A 372 14.61 -3.36 -8.05
CA HIS A 372 13.98 -3.41 -9.37
C HIS A 372 12.56 -2.79 -9.37
N PRO A 373 12.18 -1.95 -10.36
CA PRO A 373 10.83 -1.36 -10.48
C PRO A 373 9.67 -2.37 -10.46
N LEU A 374 9.81 -3.50 -11.16
CA LEU A 374 8.90 -4.67 -11.12
C LEU A 374 8.59 -5.21 -9.71
N PHE A 375 9.55 -5.13 -8.78
CA PHE A 375 9.42 -5.63 -7.41
C PHE A 375 9.37 -4.50 -6.38
N LYS A 376 9.30 -3.24 -6.84
CA LYS A 376 9.24 -2.06 -5.99
C LYS A 376 7.89 -2.04 -5.26
N GLY A 377 7.93 -2.13 -3.94
CA GLY A 377 6.74 -2.19 -3.09
C GLY A 377 6.25 -3.60 -2.77
N LEU A 378 7.00 -4.65 -3.12
CA LEU A 378 6.74 -6.02 -2.64
C LEU A 378 7.45 -6.27 -1.30
N PRO A 379 6.82 -7.00 -0.36
CA PRO A 379 7.47 -7.49 0.86
C PRO A 379 8.73 -8.30 0.57
N LEU A 380 9.76 -8.17 1.42
CA LEU A 380 11.01 -8.93 1.29
C LEU A 380 10.81 -10.46 1.28
N THR A 381 9.73 -10.95 1.87
CA THR A 381 9.33 -12.36 1.86
C THR A 381 8.88 -12.84 0.48
N GLU A 382 8.13 -12.02 -0.25
CA GLU A 382 7.71 -12.31 -1.62
C GLU A 382 8.92 -12.24 -2.56
N ILE A 383 9.80 -11.25 -2.38
CA ILE A 383 11.07 -11.17 -3.12
C ILE A 383 11.94 -12.40 -2.85
N ALA A 384 12.00 -12.88 -1.61
CA ALA A 384 12.73 -14.10 -1.25
C ALA A 384 12.07 -15.38 -1.80
N GLU A 385 10.75 -15.40 -1.98
CA GLU A 385 10.03 -16.50 -2.62
C GLU A 385 10.27 -16.50 -4.14
N ILE A 386 10.14 -15.36 -4.79
CA ILE A 386 10.44 -15.18 -6.22
C ILE A 386 11.91 -15.53 -6.52
N SER A 387 12.83 -15.08 -5.67
CA SER A 387 14.27 -15.37 -5.80
C SER A 387 14.58 -16.87 -5.71
N ARG A 388 13.75 -17.68 -5.03
CA ARG A 388 13.93 -19.14 -4.96
C ARG A 388 13.62 -19.84 -6.28
N HIS A 389 12.80 -19.23 -7.14
CA HIS A 389 12.44 -19.76 -8.45
C HIS A 389 13.31 -19.21 -9.59
N MET A 390 14.28 -18.34 -9.27
CA MET A 390 15.19 -17.76 -10.25
C MET A 390 16.48 -18.56 -10.37
N VAL A 391 16.90 -18.82 -11.60
CA VAL A 391 18.19 -19.47 -11.90
C VAL A 391 19.18 -18.40 -12.38
N ALA A 392 20.29 -18.22 -11.68
CA ALA A 392 21.35 -17.32 -12.14
C ALA A 392 22.20 -17.99 -13.23
N ARG A 393 22.42 -17.26 -14.31
CA ARG A 393 23.33 -17.63 -15.40
C ARG A 393 24.39 -16.53 -15.57
N ARG A 394 25.66 -16.92 -15.58
CA ARG A 394 26.76 -16.03 -15.99
C ARG A 394 26.78 -15.94 -17.51
N VAL A 395 26.86 -14.71 -18.02
CA VAL A 395 26.88 -14.41 -19.45
C VAL A 395 27.99 -13.41 -19.72
N GLY A 396 28.84 -13.72 -20.70
CA GLY A 396 29.93 -12.84 -21.11
C GLY A 396 29.46 -11.77 -22.10
N ARG A 397 30.26 -10.73 -22.29
CA ARG A 397 30.09 -9.72 -23.34
C ARG A 397 29.94 -10.39 -24.71
N GLY A 398 29.02 -9.89 -25.52
CA GLY A 398 28.67 -10.42 -26.85
C GLY A 398 27.75 -11.64 -26.82
N THR A 399 27.40 -12.17 -25.64
CA THR A 399 26.46 -13.31 -25.54
C THR A 399 25.05 -12.86 -25.89
N VAL A 400 24.42 -13.53 -26.85
CA VAL A 400 23.00 -13.35 -27.17
C VAL A 400 22.17 -14.15 -26.17
N VAL A 401 21.35 -13.47 -25.36
CA VAL A 401 20.55 -14.11 -24.30
C VAL A 401 19.20 -14.57 -24.83
N VAL A 402 18.58 -13.80 -25.72
CA VAL A 402 17.37 -14.19 -26.47
C VAL A 402 17.48 -13.68 -27.90
N ARG A 403 16.93 -14.41 -28.88
CA ARG A 403 16.87 -13.97 -30.28
C ARG A 403 15.44 -13.64 -30.69
N GLN A 404 15.29 -12.60 -31.50
CA GLN A 404 14.03 -12.26 -32.13
C GLN A 404 13.51 -13.44 -32.96
N GLY A 405 12.20 -13.71 -32.89
CA GLY A 405 11.53 -14.78 -33.62
C GLY A 405 11.51 -16.14 -32.91
N GLU A 406 12.31 -16.34 -31.85
CA GLU A 406 12.27 -17.57 -31.07
C GLU A 406 11.03 -17.63 -30.16
N PRO A 407 10.50 -18.82 -29.82
CA PRO A 407 9.50 -18.95 -28.76
C PRO A 407 10.10 -18.54 -27.41
N GLY A 408 9.29 -17.93 -26.54
CA GLY A 408 9.77 -17.39 -25.27
C GLY A 408 9.01 -17.91 -24.05
N GLU A 409 9.61 -18.84 -23.32
CA GLU A 409 9.03 -19.48 -22.12
C GLU A 409 9.67 -19.01 -20.80
N SER A 410 10.55 -17.99 -20.85
CA SER A 410 11.23 -17.44 -19.68
C SER A 410 11.35 -15.90 -19.72
N LEU A 411 11.40 -15.28 -18.54
CA LEU A 411 11.71 -13.87 -18.31
C LEU A 411 13.11 -13.77 -17.70
N PHE A 412 13.87 -12.76 -18.10
CA PHE A 412 15.24 -12.55 -17.62
C PHE A 412 15.36 -11.20 -16.92
N ILE A 413 16.12 -11.15 -15.82
CA ILE A 413 16.49 -9.93 -15.11
C ILE A 413 18.01 -9.81 -15.10
N ILE A 414 18.54 -8.63 -15.41
CA ILE A 414 19.98 -8.38 -15.37
C ILE A 414 20.39 -8.18 -13.91
N GLY A 415 21.11 -9.15 -13.35
CA GLY A 415 21.69 -9.07 -12.01
C GLY A 415 22.94 -8.20 -11.97
N GLN A 416 23.79 -8.27 -13.00
CA GLN A 416 24.98 -7.44 -13.15
C GLN A 416 25.31 -7.27 -14.65
N GLY A 417 25.77 -6.09 -15.05
CA GLY A 417 26.17 -5.76 -16.42
C GLY A 417 25.11 -4.94 -17.17
N LYS A 418 25.30 -4.82 -18.49
CA LYS A 418 24.39 -4.14 -19.42
C LYS A 418 24.12 -5.01 -20.64
N ALA A 419 22.95 -4.84 -21.24
CA ALA A 419 22.56 -5.49 -22.48
C ALA A 419 21.99 -4.48 -23.46
N GLU A 420 22.10 -4.74 -24.75
CA GLU A 420 21.42 -3.98 -25.80
C GLU A 420 20.27 -4.79 -26.38
N VAL A 421 19.20 -4.08 -26.76
CA VAL A 421 18.01 -4.65 -27.40
C VAL A 421 18.01 -4.21 -28.86
N ILE A 422 18.06 -5.18 -29.76
CA ILE A 422 18.16 -4.99 -31.20
C ILE A 422 16.95 -5.63 -31.87
N VAL A 423 16.35 -4.92 -32.82
CA VAL A 423 15.29 -5.46 -33.68
C VAL A 423 15.78 -5.46 -35.11
N ARG A 424 15.57 -6.58 -35.80
CA ARG A 424 15.76 -6.69 -37.24
C ARG A 424 14.47 -6.23 -37.92
N SER A 425 14.56 -5.12 -38.66
CA SER A 425 13.44 -4.59 -39.45
C SER A 425 13.28 -5.41 -40.76
N ILE A 426 12.20 -5.14 -41.49
CA ILE A 426 11.79 -5.86 -42.69
C ILE A 426 12.87 -5.75 -43.80
N ASP A 427 13.63 -4.65 -43.81
CA ASP A 427 14.76 -4.41 -44.73
C ASP A 427 16.04 -5.19 -44.36
N GLY A 428 15.97 -6.08 -43.37
CA GLY A 428 17.09 -6.91 -42.93
C GLY A 428 18.15 -6.21 -42.08
N LYS A 429 18.04 -4.88 -41.89
CA LYS A 429 18.94 -4.06 -41.05
C LYS A 429 18.59 -4.19 -39.56
N GLU A 430 19.62 -4.29 -38.74
CA GLU A 430 19.52 -4.28 -37.28
C GLU A 430 19.43 -2.84 -36.76
N ARG A 431 18.41 -2.56 -35.93
CA ARG A 431 18.20 -1.27 -35.29
C ARG A 431 18.25 -1.42 -33.77
N HIS A 432 18.99 -0.55 -33.12
CA HIS A 432 19.01 -0.45 -31.66
C HIS A 432 17.69 0.15 -31.17
N VAL A 433 17.08 -0.49 -30.17
CA VAL A 433 15.81 -0.05 -29.57
C VAL A 433 16.04 0.54 -28.18
N ALA A 434 16.87 -0.11 -27.37
CA ALA A 434 17.13 0.28 -25.99
C ALA A 434 18.41 -0.37 -25.45
N THR A 435 18.99 0.25 -24.43
CA THR A 435 20.05 -0.35 -23.61
C THR A 435 19.48 -0.64 -22.23
N LEU A 436 19.64 -1.88 -21.77
CA LEU A 436 19.18 -2.37 -20.49
C LEU A 436 20.32 -2.44 -19.48
N GLY A 437 20.10 -1.94 -18.28
CA GLY A 437 21.05 -1.94 -17.17
C GLY A 437 20.78 -2.99 -16.09
N THR A 438 21.65 -3.01 -15.08
CA THR A 438 21.47 -3.82 -13.88
C THR A 438 20.14 -3.47 -13.19
N GLY A 439 19.36 -4.50 -12.85
CA GLY A 439 18.02 -4.34 -12.29
C GLY A 439 16.94 -4.02 -13.33
N GLU A 440 17.19 -4.21 -14.62
CA GLU A 440 16.15 -4.22 -15.66
C GLU A 440 15.91 -5.64 -16.21
N PHE A 441 14.75 -5.85 -16.81
CA PHE A 441 14.29 -7.16 -17.27
C PHE A 441 13.90 -7.16 -18.74
N PHE A 442 13.84 -8.35 -19.34
CA PHE A 442 13.41 -8.57 -20.72
C PHE A 442 12.80 -9.96 -20.90
N GLY A 443 12.06 -10.13 -21.99
CA GLY A 443 11.41 -11.40 -22.33
C GLY A 443 9.98 -11.55 -21.78
N GLU A 444 9.45 -10.54 -21.12
CA GLU A 444 8.07 -10.49 -20.61
C GLU A 444 7.01 -10.56 -21.70
N MET A 445 7.31 -10.03 -22.89
CA MET A 445 6.34 -9.92 -23.98
C MET A 445 5.91 -11.29 -24.50
N ALA A 446 6.87 -12.20 -24.71
CA ALA A 446 6.55 -13.53 -25.22
C ALA A 446 5.69 -14.33 -24.22
N LEU A 447 5.97 -14.18 -22.92
CA LEU A 447 5.22 -14.84 -21.86
C LEU A 447 3.80 -14.31 -21.70
N LEU A 448 3.59 -13.00 -21.82
CA LEU A 448 2.30 -12.38 -21.56
C LEU A 448 1.40 -12.31 -22.81
N THR A 449 1.99 -12.27 -24.01
CA THR A 449 1.23 -12.16 -25.27
C THR A 449 1.15 -13.47 -26.04
N GLY A 450 1.94 -14.48 -25.68
CA GLY A 450 2.05 -15.76 -26.40
C GLY A 450 2.72 -15.66 -27.77
N LYS A 451 3.17 -14.47 -28.18
CA LYS A 451 3.88 -14.26 -29.45
C LYS A 451 5.37 -14.61 -29.33
N PRO A 452 6.08 -14.92 -30.43
CA PRO A 452 7.54 -15.09 -30.41
C PRO A 452 8.27 -13.84 -29.89
N ARG A 453 9.53 -14.00 -29.47
CA ARG A 453 10.41 -12.92 -29.00
C ARG A 453 10.43 -11.78 -30.01
N THR A 454 10.14 -10.57 -29.55
CA THR A 454 10.00 -9.38 -30.40
C THR A 454 11.32 -8.70 -30.72
N ALA A 455 12.39 -9.01 -29.99
CA ALA A 455 13.72 -8.43 -30.15
C ALA A 455 14.81 -9.41 -29.73
N THR A 456 16.03 -9.19 -30.24
CA THR A 456 17.26 -9.86 -29.83
C THR A 456 17.90 -9.07 -28.70
N VAL A 457 18.41 -9.73 -27.67
CA VAL A 457 19.09 -9.08 -26.54
C VAL A 457 20.51 -9.62 -26.41
N VAL A 458 21.50 -8.73 -26.44
CA VAL A 458 22.93 -9.06 -26.43
C VAL A 458 23.60 -8.39 -25.25
N MET A 459 24.43 -9.12 -24.49
CA MET A 459 25.19 -8.53 -23.38
C MET A 459 26.30 -7.62 -23.90
N LEU A 460 26.36 -6.37 -23.41
CA LEU A 460 27.42 -5.41 -23.71
C LEU A 460 28.63 -5.55 -22.77
N GLU A 461 28.40 -6.10 -21.58
CA GLU A 461 29.39 -6.26 -20.51
C GLU A 461 29.28 -7.68 -19.93
N ASP A 462 30.36 -8.20 -19.35
CA ASP A 462 30.31 -9.45 -18.59
C ASP A 462 29.40 -9.29 -17.37
N GLY A 463 28.54 -10.28 -17.13
CA GLY A 463 27.46 -10.10 -16.19
C GLY A 463 26.74 -11.38 -15.76
N THR A 464 25.66 -11.16 -15.03
CA THR A 464 24.75 -12.21 -14.57
C THR A 464 23.33 -11.87 -14.97
N VAL A 465 22.60 -12.87 -15.46
CA VAL A 465 21.16 -12.79 -15.72
C VAL A 465 20.44 -13.82 -14.88
N HIS A 466 19.30 -13.45 -14.33
CA HIS A 466 18.41 -14.31 -13.55
C HIS A 466 17.22 -14.71 -14.42
N GLU A 467 17.08 -16.00 -14.67
CA GLU A 467 16.00 -16.57 -15.48
C GLU A 467 14.84 -17.02 -14.59
N LEU A 468 13.62 -16.65 -14.99
CA LEU A 468 12.36 -17.07 -14.37
C LEU A 468 11.46 -17.70 -15.43
N GLY A 469 11.15 -18.99 -15.29
CA GLY A 469 10.31 -19.73 -16.23
C GLY A 469 8.81 -19.40 -16.13
N LYS A 470 8.06 -19.72 -17.19
CA LYS A 470 6.61 -19.48 -17.32
C LYS A 470 5.77 -20.01 -16.17
N ASP A 471 6.01 -21.25 -15.74
CA ASP A 471 5.23 -21.88 -14.66
C ASP A 471 5.44 -21.17 -13.33
N ALA A 472 6.69 -20.81 -13.03
CA ALA A 472 7.02 -20.04 -11.85
C ALA A 472 6.40 -18.63 -11.91
N LEU A 473 6.45 -17.97 -13.07
CA LEU A 473 5.82 -16.67 -13.27
C LEU A 473 4.30 -16.74 -13.09
N HIS A 474 3.61 -17.75 -13.65
CA HIS A 474 2.17 -17.91 -13.46
C HIS A 474 1.78 -18.12 -12.00
N GLN A 475 2.56 -18.93 -11.25
CA GLN A 475 2.33 -19.11 -9.81
C GLN A 475 2.50 -17.80 -9.03
N ILE A 476 3.48 -16.97 -9.42
CA ILE A 476 3.72 -15.65 -8.83
C ILE A 476 2.57 -14.69 -9.16
N LEU A 477 2.13 -14.64 -10.42
CA LEU A 477 1.04 -13.75 -10.86
C LEU A 477 -0.29 -14.11 -10.20
N ALA A 478 -0.57 -15.41 -10.00
CA ALA A 478 -1.78 -15.87 -9.31
C ALA A 478 -1.83 -15.44 -7.84
N ARG A 479 -0.67 -15.36 -7.17
CA ARG A 479 -0.58 -14.98 -5.75
C ARG A 479 -0.41 -13.47 -5.55
N CYS A 480 0.13 -12.76 -6.53
CA CYS A 480 0.47 -11.33 -6.45
C CYS A 480 -0.09 -10.53 -7.64
N PRO A 481 -1.39 -10.17 -7.65
CA PRO A 481 -2.03 -9.46 -8.76
C PRO A 481 -1.41 -8.09 -9.11
N ARG A 482 -0.70 -7.46 -8.17
CA ARG A 482 0.00 -6.18 -8.38
C ARG A 482 1.17 -6.29 -9.37
N ILE A 483 1.86 -7.44 -9.40
CA ILE A 483 2.96 -7.70 -10.34
C ILE A 483 2.41 -7.72 -11.77
N GLN A 484 1.22 -8.29 -11.96
CA GLN A 484 0.54 -8.33 -13.26
C GLN A 484 0.24 -6.92 -13.80
N GLN A 485 -0.24 -6.01 -12.95
CA GLN A 485 -0.51 -4.62 -13.33
C GLN A 485 0.77 -3.85 -13.70
N THR A 486 1.86 -4.11 -12.98
CA THR A 486 3.17 -3.50 -13.25
C THR A 486 3.72 -4.01 -14.58
N LEU A 487 3.67 -5.32 -14.83
CA LEU A 487 4.04 -5.91 -16.11
C LEU A 487 3.18 -5.37 -17.26
N SER A 488 1.87 -5.25 -17.09
CA SER A 488 0.98 -4.71 -18.14
C SER A 488 1.30 -3.26 -18.49
N THR A 489 1.71 -2.46 -17.50
CA THR A 489 2.11 -1.06 -17.70
C THR A 489 3.41 -0.99 -18.50
N TYR A 490 4.39 -1.82 -18.15
CA TYR A 490 5.66 -1.93 -18.87
C TYR A 490 5.48 -2.45 -20.31
N LEU A 491 4.57 -3.43 -20.51
CA LEU A 491 4.22 -3.93 -21.83
C LEU A 491 3.71 -2.83 -22.76
N ARG A 492 2.81 -1.95 -22.28
CA ARG A 492 2.31 -0.83 -23.08
C ARG A 492 3.43 0.12 -23.49
N LYS A 493 4.32 0.47 -22.55
CA LYS A 493 5.45 1.38 -22.81
C LYS A 493 6.43 0.80 -23.86
N ARG A 494 6.76 -0.49 -23.75
CA ARG A 494 7.70 -1.15 -24.69
C ARG A 494 7.08 -1.50 -26.04
N SER A 495 5.79 -1.84 -26.08
CA SER A 495 5.07 -2.06 -27.35
C SER A 495 5.08 -0.81 -28.22
N LEU A 496 4.94 0.38 -27.62
CA LEU A 496 5.02 1.66 -28.32
C LEU A 496 6.43 1.93 -28.86
N ALA A 497 7.47 1.72 -28.04
CA ALA A 497 8.86 1.89 -28.46
C ALA A 497 9.26 0.94 -29.60
N LEU A 498 8.78 -0.30 -29.58
CA LEU A 498 9.02 -1.27 -30.64
C LEU A 498 8.26 -0.93 -31.93
N SER A 499 7.02 -0.45 -31.84
CA SER A 499 6.24 -0.02 -33.02
C SER A 499 6.82 1.21 -33.74
N GLN A 500 7.66 2.00 -33.06
CA GLN A 500 8.36 3.13 -33.66
C GLN A 500 9.64 2.72 -34.39
N VAL A 501 10.16 1.52 -34.16
CA VAL A 501 11.47 1.05 -34.69
C VAL A 501 11.33 -0.11 -35.68
N ALA A 502 10.28 -0.95 -35.53
CA ALA A 502 9.91 -2.00 -36.48
C ALA A 502 9.56 -1.42 -37.85
#